data_AF-A0A072Q3C9-F1
#
_entry.id   AF-A0A072Q3C9-F1
#
_cell.length_a   1.000
_cell.length_b   1.000
_cell.length_c   1.000
_cell.angle_alpha   90.00
_cell.angle_beta   90.00
_cell.angle_gamma   90.00
#
_symmetry.space_group_name_H-M   'P 1'
#
loop_
_entity.id
_entity.type
_entity.pdbx_description
1 polymer ?
#
loop_
_entity_poly.entity_id
_entity_poly.type
_entity_poly.pdbx_seq_one_letter_code
_entity_poly.pdbx_strand_id
1 'polypeptide(L)'
;MTTQCNRGGGKWQMAQSSSIYRHSTVTYFVSTFAISWGGILAVVGWEGFPGTQEQVSLLLPWVVLVMLAGPSLIGVLMIYLVYGKVGFQRLVSSLVPRGHSGVGWWAVAFLLAPLSIATVLTVLSLVDSMFRPVIFTSDDKASTLVLAFAYALAAGFFEELGWTAFAVRELRSRHSILATGLIVGGLWGAWHLIVAVWGSGMDDASGRFSVTAFLPQILFYVAVLPGYRILMVCIYERTASLGAVMVMHASLTASLPLALAPSATGIHLAISYFVLAIVLWAAIAFGISKGCFGSSMKEQKVACCGMLLCGFLSTVIYMVPVVVPVTGWKSYGRTWRTISELNALDSLTRALVGPLFVACSLLTIVFGIGIISTAGGNLPLRRAAIGLLGKEVVGTVVTLFSLMHLRAVKTSSTVTLHGPLTLVGFPFILLAVGAGASAFGITFRVYSLVTIALLSFGGCLAAMDTPKLAANISASWIGVSERVSVAAYPLWAAVLSVTLMRDMWRGYASELGSTSTMSKRDL
;
A
#
# COMPACT_ATOMS: atom_id res chain seq x y z
N MET A 1 -30.65 10.43 59.87
CA MET A 1 -31.18 9.25 59.16
C MET A 1 -30.27 8.95 57.99
N THR A 2 -29.27 8.10 58.22
CA THR A 2 -28.32 7.60 57.23
C THR A 2 -28.61 6.11 57.08
N THR A 3 -29.43 5.76 56.08
CA THR A 3 -29.71 4.37 55.75
C THR A 3 -28.69 3.87 54.73
N GLN A 4 -28.02 2.79 55.13
CA GLN A 4 -27.12 1.96 54.33
C GLN A 4 -27.71 1.63 52.95
N CYS A 5 -26.91 1.83 51.91
CA CYS A 5 -27.04 1.07 50.67
C CYS A 5 -25.71 0.33 50.45
N ASN A 6 -25.51 -0.75 51.21
CA ASN A 6 -24.34 -1.60 51.12
C ASN A 6 -24.79 -3.06 50.94
N ARG A 7 -25.37 -3.39 49.78
CA ARG A 7 -25.64 -4.76 49.32
C ARG A 7 -25.67 -4.77 47.78
N GLY A 8 -24.48 -4.83 47.18
CA GLY A 8 -24.33 -4.94 45.72
C GLY A 8 -22.88 -5.05 45.23
N GLY A 9 -21.89 -4.57 45.98
CA GLY A 9 -20.49 -4.48 45.52
C GLY A 9 -19.76 -5.81 45.31
N GLY A 10 -20.12 -6.87 46.05
CA GLY A 10 -19.35 -8.13 46.06
C GLY A 10 -19.43 -8.96 44.78
N LYS A 11 -20.58 -8.95 44.07
CA LYS A 11 -20.74 -9.71 42.81
C LYS A 11 -20.08 -9.01 41.61
N TRP A 12 -20.06 -7.68 41.60
CA TRP A 12 -19.42 -6.91 40.52
C TRP A 12 -17.89 -6.90 40.63
N GLN A 13 -17.34 -6.87 41.85
CA GLN A 13 -15.89 -6.98 42.06
C GLN A 13 -15.34 -8.40 41.80
N MET A 14 -16.09 -9.47 42.12
CA MET A 14 -15.68 -10.84 41.75
C MET A 14 -15.79 -11.10 40.24
N ALA A 15 -16.78 -10.53 39.54
CA ALA A 15 -16.88 -10.66 38.08
C ALA A 15 -15.67 -10.03 37.36
N GLN A 16 -15.20 -8.86 37.81
CA GLN A 16 -14.01 -8.19 37.25
C GLN A 16 -12.68 -8.96 37.43
N SER A 17 -12.65 -9.99 38.28
CA SER A 17 -11.47 -10.85 38.51
C SER A 17 -11.35 -12.02 37.53
N SER A 18 -12.37 -12.30 36.71
CA SER A 18 -12.31 -13.40 35.75
C SER A 18 -11.35 -13.08 34.60
N SER A 19 -10.62 -14.10 34.11
CA SER A 19 -9.62 -13.96 33.04
C SER A 19 -10.17 -13.24 31.80
N ILE A 20 -11.47 -13.40 31.52
CA ILE A 20 -12.19 -12.79 30.39
C ILE A 20 -12.22 -11.26 30.47
N TYR A 21 -12.39 -10.66 31.65
CA TYR A 21 -12.39 -9.19 31.79
C TYR A 21 -10.99 -8.60 31.70
N ARG A 22 -9.97 -9.35 32.17
CA ARG A 22 -8.57 -8.93 32.12
C ARG A 22 -7.97 -9.04 30.72
N HIS A 23 -8.46 -10.00 29.92
CA HIS A 23 -8.00 -10.31 28.57
C HIS A 23 -9.13 -10.27 27.53
N SER A 24 -10.05 -9.31 27.66
CA SER A 24 -11.26 -9.15 26.84
C SER A 24 -10.95 -9.15 25.34
N THR A 25 -9.97 -8.34 24.93
CA THR A 25 -9.55 -8.22 23.52
C THR A 25 -8.96 -9.52 22.97
N VAL A 26 -8.11 -10.21 23.73
CA VAL A 26 -7.49 -11.48 23.30
C VAL A 26 -8.54 -12.57 23.19
N THR A 27 -9.43 -12.67 24.18
CA THR A 27 -10.55 -13.63 24.18
C THR A 27 -11.44 -13.46 22.95
N TYR A 28 -11.73 -12.21 22.58
CA TYR A 28 -12.47 -11.90 21.36
C TYR A 28 -11.75 -12.41 20.10
N PHE A 29 -10.47 -12.08 19.92
CA PHE A 29 -9.73 -12.49 18.72
C PHE A 29 -9.60 -14.01 18.61
N VAL A 30 -9.24 -14.69 19.69
CA VAL A 30 -9.10 -16.16 19.71
C VAL A 30 -10.43 -16.84 19.38
N SER A 31 -11.52 -16.41 20.03
CA SER A 31 -12.85 -16.98 19.78
C SER A 31 -13.35 -16.69 18.36
N THR A 32 -13.07 -15.49 17.84
CA THR A 32 -13.41 -15.11 16.46
C THR A 32 -12.70 -16.01 15.46
N PHE A 33 -11.40 -16.22 15.60
CA PHE A 33 -10.64 -17.10 14.73
C PHE A 33 -11.11 -18.56 14.85
N ALA A 34 -11.33 -19.04 16.08
CA ALA A 34 -11.80 -20.41 16.30
C ALA A 34 -13.15 -20.68 15.62
N ILE A 35 -14.11 -19.75 15.72
CA ILE A 35 -15.42 -19.90 15.07
C ILE A 35 -15.31 -19.78 13.57
N SER A 36 -14.65 -18.75 13.04
CA SER A 36 -14.55 -18.55 11.59
C SER A 36 -13.77 -19.69 10.95
N TRP A 37 -12.55 -19.98 11.42
CA TRP A 37 -11.71 -21.00 10.80
C TRP A 37 -12.24 -22.41 11.04
N GLY A 38 -12.73 -22.70 12.26
CA GLY A 38 -13.37 -23.98 12.57
C GLY A 38 -14.65 -24.21 11.77
N GLY A 39 -15.46 -23.16 11.58
CA GLY A 39 -16.64 -23.21 10.73
C GLY A 39 -16.30 -23.48 9.26
N ILE A 40 -15.26 -22.84 8.72
CA ILE A 40 -14.81 -23.11 7.34
C ILE A 40 -14.32 -24.56 7.22
N LEU A 41 -13.51 -25.04 8.17
CA LEU A 41 -13.05 -26.44 8.17
C LEU A 41 -14.22 -27.43 8.26
N ALA A 42 -15.30 -27.09 8.97
CA ALA A 42 -16.50 -27.91 9.05
C ALA A 42 -17.31 -27.93 7.74
N VAL A 43 -17.37 -26.80 7.01
CA VAL A 43 -18.09 -26.68 5.73
C VAL A 43 -17.31 -27.33 4.58
N VAL A 44 -15.99 -27.07 4.52
CA VAL A 44 -15.13 -27.46 3.39
C VAL A 44 -14.52 -28.85 3.61
N GLY A 45 -14.28 -29.24 4.86
CA GLY A 45 -13.49 -30.42 5.22
C GLY A 45 -11.99 -30.20 4.99
N TRP A 46 -11.16 -30.97 5.70
CA TRP A 46 -9.70 -30.86 5.57
C TRP A 46 -9.20 -31.20 4.15
N GLU A 47 -9.83 -32.18 3.51
CA GLU A 47 -9.47 -32.64 2.15
C GLU A 47 -9.84 -31.63 1.06
N GLY A 48 -10.68 -30.64 1.36
CA GLY A 48 -11.08 -29.58 0.42
C GLY A 48 -10.09 -28.41 0.34
N PHE A 49 -8.89 -28.54 0.91
CA PHE A 49 -7.85 -27.50 0.90
C PHE A 49 -6.61 -27.91 0.09
N PRO A 50 -6.19 -27.12 -0.90
CA PRO A 50 -6.93 -26.01 -1.53
C PRO A 50 -8.18 -26.48 -2.30
N GLY A 51 -9.15 -25.59 -2.48
CA GLY A 51 -10.43 -25.90 -3.13
C GLY A 51 -10.34 -25.79 -4.65
N THR A 52 -10.96 -26.74 -5.35
CA THR A 52 -11.17 -26.67 -6.81
C THR A 52 -12.16 -25.55 -7.18
N GLN A 53 -12.17 -25.13 -8.45
CA GLN A 53 -13.11 -24.11 -8.93
C GLN A 53 -14.58 -24.46 -8.63
N GLU A 54 -14.97 -25.72 -8.81
CA GLU A 54 -16.32 -26.21 -8.56
C GLU A 54 -16.67 -26.14 -7.07
N GLN A 55 -15.80 -26.68 -6.21
CA GLN A 55 -15.99 -26.65 -4.76
C GLN A 55 -16.10 -25.23 -4.22
N VAL A 56 -15.20 -24.34 -4.65
CA VAL A 56 -15.23 -22.95 -4.18
C VAL A 56 -16.51 -22.26 -4.66
N SER A 57 -16.89 -22.43 -5.92
CA SER A 57 -18.12 -21.81 -6.45
C SER A 57 -19.38 -22.27 -5.71
N LEU A 58 -19.44 -23.56 -5.33
CA LEU A 58 -20.59 -24.13 -4.61
C LEU A 58 -20.61 -23.73 -3.12
N LEU A 59 -19.47 -23.75 -2.45
CA LEU A 59 -19.38 -23.60 -0.99
C LEU A 59 -19.15 -22.16 -0.53
N LEU A 60 -18.76 -21.25 -1.43
CA LEU A 60 -18.44 -19.86 -1.09
C LEU A 60 -19.52 -19.16 -0.25
N PRO A 61 -20.84 -19.27 -0.56
CA PRO A 61 -21.87 -18.64 0.27
C PRO A 61 -21.87 -19.13 1.72
N TRP A 62 -21.67 -20.43 1.93
CA TRP A 62 -21.61 -21.04 3.26
C TRP A 62 -20.33 -20.65 4.01
N VAL A 63 -19.20 -20.64 3.30
CA VAL A 63 -17.91 -20.17 3.82
C VAL A 63 -18.00 -18.71 4.27
N VAL A 64 -18.64 -17.83 3.48
CA VAL A 64 -18.86 -16.44 3.86
C VAL A 64 -19.71 -16.34 5.14
N LEU A 65 -20.79 -17.11 5.26
CA LEU A 65 -21.64 -17.09 6.46
C LEU A 65 -20.88 -17.48 7.72
N VAL A 66 -20.16 -18.60 7.71
CA VAL A 66 -19.40 -19.07 8.89
C VAL A 66 -18.22 -18.16 9.20
N MET A 67 -17.60 -17.58 8.16
CA MET A 67 -16.55 -16.59 8.31
C MET A 67 -17.11 -15.38 9.06
N LEU A 68 -18.18 -14.74 8.57
CA LEU A 68 -18.82 -13.58 9.20
C LEU A 68 -19.38 -13.86 10.61
N ALA A 69 -19.78 -15.09 10.90
CA ALA A 69 -20.29 -15.49 12.21
C ALA A 69 -19.29 -15.24 13.35
N GLY A 70 -17.98 -15.43 13.10
CA GLY A 70 -16.94 -15.20 14.10
C GLY A 70 -16.94 -13.78 14.67
N PRO A 71 -16.59 -12.74 13.89
CA PRO A 71 -16.51 -11.37 14.40
C PRO A 71 -17.88 -10.83 14.84
N SER A 72 -18.96 -11.18 14.15
CA SER A 72 -20.29 -10.66 14.48
C SER A 72 -20.84 -11.24 15.80
N LEU A 73 -20.94 -12.56 15.92
CA LEU A 73 -21.53 -13.20 17.10
C LEU A 73 -20.67 -13.01 18.33
N ILE A 74 -19.35 -13.20 18.21
CA ILE A 74 -18.43 -13.01 19.35
C ILE A 74 -18.33 -11.53 19.71
N GLY A 75 -18.35 -10.62 18.74
CA GLY A 75 -18.36 -9.18 19.01
C GLY A 75 -19.55 -8.76 19.85
N VAL A 76 -20.75 -9.14 19.44
CA VAL A 76 -22.00 -8.86 20.16
C VAL A 76 -22.03 -9.52 21.54
N LEU A 77 -21.61 -10.79 21.63
CA LEU A 77 -21.51 -11.51 22.89
C LEU A 77 -20.54 -10.84 23.85
N MET A 78 -19.35 -10.46 23.38
CA MET A 78 -18.33 -9.80 24.21
C MET A 78 -18.77 -8.41 24.66
N ILE A 79 -19.49 -7.66 23.81
CA ILE A 79 -20.11 -6.38 24.22
C ILE A 79 -21.08 -6.62 25.39
N TYR A 80 -21.90 -7.66 25.32
CA TYR A 80 -22.83 -8.00 26.41
C TYR A 80 -22.11 -8.43 27.68
N LEU A 81 -21.14 -9.34 27.59
CA LEU A 81 -20.43 -9.88 28.75
C LEU A 81 -19.60 -8.81 29.46
N VAL A 82 -18.98 -7.90 28.71
CA VAL A 82 -18.09 -6.86 29.26
C VAL A 82 -18.87 -5.63 29.72
N TYR A 83 -19.88 -5.18 28.96
CA TYR A 83 -20.56 -3.90 29.18
C TYR A 83 -22.06 -4.00 29.48
N GLY A 84 -22.64 -5.20 29.46
CA GLY A 84 -24.05 -5.44 29.73
C GLY A 84 -25.00 -4.69 28.78
N LYS A 85 -26.18 -4.33 29.29
CA LYS A 85 -27.23 -3.63 28.53
C LYS A 85 -26.78 -2.24 28.01
N VAL A 86 -25.91 -1.56 28.76
CA VAL A 86 -25.36 -0.25 28.35
C VAL A 86 -24.48 -0.38 27.11
N GLY A 87 -23.74 -1.50 26.99
CA GLY A 87 -22.98 -1.83 25.79
C GLY A 87 -23.84 -1.89 24.53
N PHE A 88 -24.97 -2.59 24.61
CA PHE A 88 -25.92 -2.72 23.49
C PHE A 88 -26.57 -1.39 23.09
N GLN A 89 -27.05 -0.61 24.06
CA GLN A 89 -27.62 0.71 23.78
C GLN A 89 -26.58 1.62 23.10
N ARG A 90 -25.31 1.50 23.52
CA ARG A 90 -24.21 2.24 22.89
C ARG A 90 -23.86 1.73 21.50
N LEU A 91 -23.93 0.42 21.25
CA LEU A 91 -23.77 -0.17 19.91
C LEU A 91 -24.82 0.41 18.95
N VAL A 92 -26.11 0.31 19.30
CA VAL A 92 -27.22 0.79 18.47
C VAL A 92 -27.12 2.30 18.24
N SER A 93 -26.89 3.08 19.30
CA SER A 93 -26.76 4.54 19.17
C SER A 93 -25.47 5.00 18.48
N SER A 94 -24.51 4.11 18.21
CA SER A 94 -23.32 4.42 17.42
C SER A 94 -23.49 4.17 15.92
N LEU A 95 -24.55 3.48 15.49
CA LEU A 95 -24.84 3.27 14.06
C LEU A 95 -25.12 4.59 13.33
N VAL A 96 -25.73 5.55 14.03
CA VAL A 96 -26.12 6.86 13.49
C VAL A 96 -25.10 7.92 13.95
N PRO A 97 -24.77 8.94 13.13
CA PRO A 97 -23.87 10.02 13.53
C PRO A 97 -24.38 10.76 14.76
N ARG A 98 -23.45 11.19 15.63
CA ARG A 98 -23.76 12.12 16.71
C ARG A 98 -23.35 13.54 16.30
N GLY A 99 -24.34 14.34 15.87
CA GLY A 99 -24.17 15.77 15.55
C GLY A 99 -24.00 16.10 14.05
N HIS A 100 -23.98 17.41 13.74
CA HIS A 100 -23.99 17.96 12.37
C HIS A 100 -22.61 17.95 11.67
N SER A 101 -21.52 17.70 12.40
CA SER A 101 -20.16 17.69 11.86
C SER A 101 -19.82 16.30 11.30
N GLY A 102 -20.32 15.96 10.11
CA GLY A 102 -20.13 14.60 9.58
C GLY A 102 -20.13 14.43 8.07
N VAL A 103 -20.83 15.25 7.30
CA VAL A 103 -21.08 14.96 5.86
C VAL A 103 -19.77 14.79 5.08
N GLY A 104 -18.77 15.65 5.31
CA GLY A 104 -17.46 15.52 4.66
C GLY A 104 -16.74 14.20 5.00
N TRP A 105 -16.82 13.73 6.24
CA TRP A 105 -16.21 12.46 6.65
C TRP A 105 -16.99 11.24 6.14
N TRP A 106 -18.31 11.34 5.99
CA TRP A 106 -19.12 10.32 5.33
C TRP A 106 -18.82 10.24 3.83
N ALA A 107 -18.59 11.38 3.17
CA ALA A 107 -18.11 11.40 1.80
C ALA A 107 -16.72 10.76 1.68
N VAL A 108 -15.80 11.05 2.61
CA VAL A 108 -14.49 10.36 2.66
C VAL A 108 -14.66 8.87 2.87
N ALA A 109 -15.49 8.46 3.84
CA ALA A 109 -15.77 7.05 4.13
C ALA A 109 -16.29 6.32 2.87
N PHE A 110 -17.22 6.93 2.14
CA PHE A 110 -17.79 6.33 0.95
C PHE A 110 -16.86 6.37 -0.27
N LEU A 111 -16.14 7.47 -0.50
CA LEU A 111 -15.43 7.71 -1.77
C LEU A 111 -13.94 7.32 -1.76
N LEU A 112 -13.31 7.19 -0.59
CA LEU A 112 -11.86 6.98 -0.53
C LEU A 112 -11.43 5.69 -1.26
N ALA A 113 -12.08 4.57 -0.99
CA ALA A 113 -11.80 3.31 -1.67
C ALA A 113 -12.03 3.41 -3.19
N PRO A 114 -13.24 3.72 -3.70
CA PRO A 114 -13.49 3.70 -5.13
C PRO A 114 -12.63 4.69 -5.90
N LEU A 115 -12.37 5.89 -5.35
CA LEU A 115 -11.53 6.89 -6.03
C LEU A 115 -10.05 6.48 -6.06
N SER A 116 -9.50 5.97 -4.95
CA SER A 116 -8.09 5.53 -4.93
C SER A 116 -7.87 4.34 -5.85
N ILE A 117 -8.78 3.37 -5.83
CA ILE A 117 -8.73 2.17 -6.68
C ILE A 117 -8.89 2.55 -8.15
N ALA A 118 -9.93 3.33 -8.49
CA ALA A 118 -10.16 3.75 -9.87
C ALA A 118 -8.98 4.56 -10.42
N THR A 119 -8.36 5.41 -9.60
CA THR A 119 -7.18 6.19 -10.01
C THR A 119 -6.00 5.26 -10.32
N VAL A 120 -5.67 4.33 -9.42
CA VAL A 120 -4.57 3.37 -9.62
C VAL A 120 -4.80 2.55 -10.88
N LEU A 121 -6.00 2.00 -11.05
CA LEU A 121 -6.32 1.16 -12.20
C LEU A 121 -6.39 1.94 -13.50
N THR A 122 -6.87 3.18 -13.47
CA THR A 122 -6.83 4.05 -14.67
C THR A 122 -5.39 4.24 -15.10
N VAL A 123 -4.48 4.62 -14.19
CA VAL A 123 -3.06 4.81 -14.50
C VAL A 123 -2.42 3.53 -15.03
N LEU A 124 -2.67 2.38 -14.40
CA LEU A 124 -2.14 1.10 -14.84
C LEU A 124 -2.73 0.65 -16.19
N SER A 125 -4.00 0.97 -16.46
CA SER A 125 -4.67 0.62 -17.72
C SER A 125 -4.12 1.37 -18.94
N LEU A 126 -3.42 2.50 -18.71
CA LEU A 126 -2.68 3.22 -19.75
C LEU A 126 -1.40 2.46 -20.15
N VAL A 127 -0.86 1.63 -19.25
CA VAL A 127 0.32 0.79 -19.51
C VAL A 127 -0.09 -0.48 -20.23
N ASP A 128 -1.10 -1.17 -19.70
CA ASP A 128 -1.62 -2.44 -20.20
C ASP A 128 -3.15 -2.52 -19.98
N SER A 129 -3.90 -2.87 -21.04
CA SER A 129 -5.35 -3.02 -20.98
C SER A 129 -5.84 -4.10 -20.00
N MET A 130 -4.97 -5.02 -19.58
CA MET A 130 -5.26 -6.06 -18.59
C MET A 130 -5.63 -5.49 -17.19
N PHE A 131 -5.28 -4.23 -16.91
CA PHE A 131 -5.67 -3.54 -15.67
C PHE A 131 -7.05 -2.87 -15.74
N ARG A 132 -7.78 -2.99 -16.86
CA ARG A 132 -9.12 -2.42 -16.98
C ARG A 132 -10.06 -3.07 -15.94
N PRO A 133 -10.85 -2.27 -15.21
CA PRO A 133 -11.81 -2.80 -14.24
C PRO A 133 -12.87 -3.71 -14.89
N VAL A 134 -13.23 -4.79 -14.19
CA VAL A 134 -14.23 -5.78 -14.61
C VAL A 134 -15.57 -5.16 -15.00
N ILE A 135 -16.02 -4.11 -14.33
CA ILE A 135 -17.30 -3.45 -14.66
C ILE A 135 -17.34 -2.90 -16.09
N PHE A 136 -16.19 -2.61 -16.71
CA PHE A 136 -16.09 -2.14 -18.08
C PHE A 136 -15.89 -3.26 -19.10
N THR A 137 -15.48 -4.45 -18.67
CA THR A 137 -15.17 -5.59 -19.55
C THR A 137 -16.19 -6.72 -19.47
N SER A 138 -16.99 -6.79 -18.40
CA SER A 138 -18.02 -7.80 -18.20
C SER A 138 -19.24 -7.54 -19.09
N ASP A 139 -19.75 -8.61 -19.70
CA ASP A 139 -21.02 -8.60 -20.44
C ASP A 139 -22.22 -8.45 -19.47
N ASP A 140 -22.13 -9.07 -18.28
CA ASP A 140 -23.17 -9.01 -17.25
C ASP A 140 -22.79 -8.06 -16.09
N LYS A 141 -22.93 -6.77 -16.37
CA LYS A 141 -22.68 -5.69 -15.40
C LYS A 141 -23.68 -5.69 -14.26
N ALA A 142 -24.92 -6.11 -14.52
CA ALA A 142 -25.98 -6.11 -13.51
C ALA A 142 -25.65 -7.12 -12.41
N SER A 143 -25.35 -8.37 -12.77
CA SER A 143 -24.96 -9.39 -11.80
C SER A 143 -23.68 -9.03 -11.05
N THR A 144 -22.71 -8.42 -11.73
CA THR A 144 -21.47 -7.93 -11.11
C THR A 144 -21.76 -6.91 -10.00
N LEU A 145 -22.63 -5.93 -10.26
CA LEU A 145 -23.00 -4.91 -9.29
C LEU A 145 -23.86 -5.46 -8.14
N VAL A 146 -24.80 -6.36 -8.44
CA VAL A 146 -25.63 -7.03 -7.42
C VAL A 146 -24.74 -7.84 -6.47
N LEU A 147 -23.80 -8.61 -7.01
CA LEU A 147 -22.85 -9.38 -6.22
C LEU A 147 -21.94 -8.46 -5.39
N ALA A 148 -21.40 -7.40 -6.00
CA ALA A 148 -20.58 -6.40 -5.32
C ALA A 148 -21.31 -5.79 -4.11
N PHE A 149 -22.58 -5.41 -4.31
CA PHE A 149 -23.40 -4.83 -3.26
C PHE A 149 -23.76 -5.83 -2.15
N ALA A 150 -24.12 -7.07 -2.51
CA ALA A 150 -24.47 -8.10 -1.53
C ALA A 150 -23.30 -8.42 -0.59
N TYR A 151 -22.10 -8.62 -1.15
CA TYR A 151 -20.88 -8.87 -0.36
C TYR A 151 -20.45 -7.63 0.44
N ALA A 152 -20.60 -6.44 -0.13
CA ALA A 152 -20.30 -5.19 0.56
C ALA A 152 -21.16 -4.99 1.81
N LEU A 153 -22.47 -5.24 1.70
CA LEU A 153 -23.36 -5.19 2.86
C LEU A 153 -23.01 -6.26 3.89
N ALA A 154 -22.76 -7.50 3.45
CA ALA A 154 -22.43 -8.59 4.34
C ALA A 154 -21.13 -8.33 5.12
N ALA A 155 -20.03 -8.05 4.43
CA ALA A 155 -18.74 -7.77 5.05
C ALA A 155 -18.77 -6.47 5.88
N GLY A 156 -19.22 -5.37 5.25
CA GLY A 156 -19.19 -4.05 5.88
C GLY A 156 -20.05 -3.96 7.14
N PHE A 157 -21.19 -4.67 7.18
CA PHE A 157 -22.04 -4.68 8.36
C PHE A 157 -21.58 -5.71 9.41
N PHE A 158 -21.52 -6.99 9.06
CA PHE A 158 -21.33 -8.05 10.07
C PHE A 158 -19.94 -8.05 10.69
N GLU A 159 -18.89 -7.77 9.91
CA GLU A 159 -17.53 -7.77 10.46
C GLU A 159 -17.30 -6.63 11.44
N GLU A 160 -17.86 -5.44 11.18
CA GLU A 160 -17.62 -4.25 11.99
C GLU A 160 -18.35 -4.26 13.33
N LEU A 161 -19.36 -5.13 13.50
CA LEU A 161 -19.98 -5.42 14.80
C LEU A 161 -18.96 -5.97 15.81
N GLY A 162 -17.93 -6.67 15.34
CA GLY A 162 -16.84 -7.17 16.17
C GLY A 162 -15.61 -6.29 16.10
N TRP A 163 -15.08 -6.07 14.88
CA TRP A 163 -13.81 -5.38 14.70
C TRP A 163 -13.82 -3.97 15.27
N THR A 164 -14.84 -3.18 14.94
CA THR A 164 -14.90 -1.79 15.38
C THR A 164 -15.67 -1.63 16.68
N ALA A 165 -16.87 -2.21 16.76
CA ALA A 165 -17.74 -1.94 17.90
C ALA A 165 -17.22 -2.53 19.22
N PHE A 166 -16.39 -3.58 19.16
CA PHE A 166 -15.71 -4.16 20.31
C PHE A 166 -14.19 -3.93 20.26
N ALA A 167 -13.47 -4.51 19.30
CA ALA A 167 -12.00 -4.61 19.38
C ALA A 167 -11.28 -3.26 19.24
N VAL A 168 -11.62 -2.44 18.25
CA VAL A 168 -11.06 -1.08 18.10
C VAL A 168 -11.36 -0.26 19.35
N ARG A 169 -12.60 -0.29 19.85
CA ARG A 169 -13.00 0.49 21.03
C ARG A 169 -12.17 0.12 22.28
N GLU A 170 -11.97 -1.17 22.55
CA GLU A 170 -11.13 -1.63 23.66
C GLU A 170 -9.66 -1.22 23.46
N LEU A 171 -9.11 -1.41 22.24
CA LEU A 171 -7.71 -1.10 21.96
C LEU A 171 -7.43 0.41 22.00
N ARG A 172 -8.36 1.24 21.54
CA ARG A 172 -8.25 2.71 21.52
C ARG A 172 -8.18 3.32 22.92
N SER A 173 -8.66 2.62 23.95
CA SER A 173 -8.53 3.11 25.33
C SER A 173 -7.10 3.02 25.87
N ARG A 174 -6.18 2.33 25.18
CA ARG A 174 -4.80 2.09 25.63
C ARG A 174 -3.72 2.39 24.59
N HIS A 175 -4.08 2.37 23.31
CA HIS A 175 -3.14 2.52 22.20
C HIS A 175 -3.40 3.82 21.44
N SER A 176 -2.55 4.16 20.45
CA SER A 176 -2.80 5.24 19.49
C SER A 176 -3.70 4.78 18.34
N ILE A 177 -4.17 5.71 17.50
CA ILE A 177 -4.94 5.37 16.27
C ILE A 177 -4.12 4.44 15.38
N LEU A 178 -2.83 4.75 15.21
CA LEU A 178 -1.90 3.97 14.40
C LEU A 178 -1.73 2.56 14.95
N ALA A 179 -1.40 2.45 16.24
CA ALA A 179 -1.19 1.14 16.87
C ALA A 179 -2.47 0.29 16.85
N THR A 180 -3.64 0.85 17.15
CA THR A 180 -4.91 0.13 17.03
C THR A 180 -5.17 -0.30 15.59
N GLY A 181 -4.98 0.58 14.61
CA GLY A 181 -5.16 0.27 13.20
C GLY A 181 -4.25 -0.86 12.70
N LEU A 182 -2.98 -0.85 13.12
CA LEU A 182 -2.01 -1.91 12.79
C LEU A 182 -2.36 -3.25 13.44
N ILE A 183 -2.71 -3.25 14.73
CA ILE A 183 -3.07 -4.49 15.46
C ILE A 183 -4.33 -5.12 14.85
N VAL A 184 -5.40 -4.33 14.74
CA VAL A 184 -6.67 -4.83 14.19
C VAL A 184 -6.51 -5.16 12.71
N GLY A 185 -5.80 -4.34 11.95
CA GLY A 185 -5.58 -4.56 10.53
C GLY A 185 -4.76 -5.79 10.22
N GLY A 186 -3.70 -6.05 10.99
CA GLY A 186 -2.88 -7.26 10.87
C GLY A 186 -3.67 -8.52 11.24
N LEU A 187 -4.45 -8.49 12.33
CA LEU A 187 -5.31 -9.61 12.73
C LEU A 187 -6.46 -9.83 11.74
N TRP A 188 -7.00 -8.76 11.17
CA TRP A 188 -8.03 -8.83 10.13
C TRP A 188 -7.48 -9.43 8.83
N GLY A 189 -6.27 -9.06 8.42
CA GLY A 189 -5.57 -9.71 7.31
C GLY A 189 -5.23 -11.17 7.61
N ALA A 190 -4.75 -11.48 8.82
CA ALA A 190 -4.46 -12.84 9.24
C ALA A 190 -5.71 -13.72 9.22
N TRP A 191 -6.86 -13.19 9.66
CA TRP A 191 -8.14 -13.90 9.67
C TRP A 191 -8.57 -14.37 8.26
N HIS A 192 -8.20 -13.64 7.21
CA HIS A 192 -8.44 -14.01 5.81
C HIS A 192 -7.50 -15.10 5.26
N LEU A 193 -6.43 -15.49 5.97
CA LEU A 193 -5.44 -16.44 5.44
C LEU A 193 -6.05 -17.78 5.05
N ILE A 194 -7.03 -18.28 5.83
CA ILE A 194 -7.64 -19.58 5.55
C ILE A 194 -8.40 -19.58 4.21
N VAL A 195 -9.13 -18.51 3.89
CA VAL A 195 -9.83 -18.39 2.60
C VAL A 195 -8.87 -18.06 1.47
N ALA A 196 -7.76 -17.38 1.75
CA ALA A 196 -6.68 -17.15 0.79
C ALA A 196 -6.06 -18.48 0.34
N VAL A 197 -5.77 -19.38 1.28
CA VAL A 197 -5.24 -20.71 0.99
C VAL A 197 -6.29 -21.57 0.30
N TRP A 198 -7.54 -21.54 0.76
CA TRP A 198 -8.62 -22.30 0.14
C TRP A 198 -8.84 -21.91 -1.33
N GLY A 199 -8.98 -20.61 -1.61
CA GLY A 199 -9.19 -20.09 -2.97
C GLY A 199 -7.97 -20.21 -3.89
N SER A 200 -6.78 -20.53 -3.35
CA SER A 200 -5.56 -20.65 -4.17
C SER A 200 -5.57 -21.84 -5.13
N GLY A 201 -6.50 -22.79 -4.97
CA GLY A 201 -6.64 -23.95 -5.85
C GLY A 201 -7.53 -23.73 -7.08
N MET A 202 -8.22 -22.58 -7.18
CA MET A 202 -9.27 -22.37 -8.18
C MET A 202 -8.78 -22.42 -9.64
N ASP A 203 -7.52 -22.04 -9.87
CA ASP A 203 -6.93 -22.02 -11.22
C ASP A 203 -6.44 -23.41 -11.69
N ASP A 204 -6.52 -24.44 -10.84
CA ASP A 204 -6.07 -25.79 -11.13
C ASP A 204 -7.22 -26.81 -10.99
N ALA A 205 -7.45 -27.61 -12.03
CA ALA A 205 -8.53 -28.60 -12.03
C ALA A 205 -8.38 -29.67 -10.92
N SER A 206 -7.16 -29.92 -10.45
CA SER A 206 -6.88 -30.82 -9.33
C SER A 206 -6.82 -30.14 -7.96
N GLY A 207 -7.10 -28.83 -7.87
CA GLY A 207 -7.08 -28.08 -6.61
C GLY A 207 -5.67 -27.90 -6.02
N ARG A 208 -4.61 -27.98 -6.83
CA ARG A 208 -3.25 -27.74 -6.33
C ARG A 208 -3.05 -26.28 -5.96
N PHE A 209 -2.24 -26.06 -4.94
CA PHE A 209 -1.88 -24.72 -4.49
C PHE A 209 -1.20 -23.91 -5.60
N SER A 210 -1.84 -22.82 -6.02
CA SER A 210 -1.28 -21.89 -6.99
C SER A 210 -0.68 -20.68 -6.27
N VAL A 211 0.64 -20.55 -6.35
CA VAL A 211 1.36 -19.36 -5.83
C VAL A 211 0.86 -18.09 -6.52
N THR A 212 0.53 -18.16 -7.80
CA THR A 212 0.06 -17.00 -8.56
C THR A 212 -1.34 -16.57 -8.16
N ALA A 213 -2.22 -17.50 -7.76
CA ALA A 213 -3.53 -17.18 -7.20
C ALA A 213 -3.43 -16.66 -5.76
N PHE A 214 -2.53 -17.22 -4.96
CA PHE A 214 -2.33 -16.85 -3.55
C PHE A 214 -1.67 -15.48 -3.36
N LEU A 215 -0.67 -15.15 -4.20
CA LEU A 215 0.14 -13.94 -4.09
C LEU A 215 -0.65 -12.62 -4.04
N PRO A 216 -1.62 -12.34 -4.93
CA PRO A 216 -2.42 -11.13 -4.82
C PRO A 216 -3.19 -11.07 -3.49
N GLN A 217 -3.69 -12.20 -3.00
CA GLN A 217 -4.54 -12.20 -1.80
C GLN A 217 -3.72 -11.90 -0.56
N ILE A 218 -2.57 -12.55 -0.40
CA ILE A 218 -1.67 -12.25 0.72
C ILE A 218 -1.19 -10.81 0.67
N LEU A 219 -0.92 -10.27 -0.53
CA LEU A 219 -0.51 -8.89 -0.69
C LEU A 219 -1.61 -7.91 -0.29
N PHE A 220 -2.86 -8.17 -0.67
CA PHE A 220 -4.00 -7.37 -0.23
C PHE A 220 -4.16 -7.41 1.30
N TYR A 221 -4.10 -8.60 1.89
CA TYR A 221 -4.29 -8.79 3.34
C TYR A 221 -3.15 -8.24 4.20
N VAL A 222 -1.91 -8.29 3.72
CA VAL A 222 -0.74 -7.82 4.49
C VAL A 222 -0.40 -6.35 4.19
N ALA A 223 -0.61 -5.89 2.96
CA ALA A 223 -0.21 -4.55 2.54
C ALA A 223 -1.37 -3.55 2.47
N VAL A 224 -2.56 -3.94 1.98
CA VAL A 224 -3.68 -3.00 1.80
C VAL A 224 -4.54 -2.90 3.06
N LEU A 225 -4.99 -4.05 3.61
CA LEU A 225 -5.93 -4.06 4.73
C LEU A 225 -5.42 -3.33 5.99
N PRO A 226 -4.15 -3.49 6.43
CA PRO A 226 -3.70 -2.79 7.63
C PRO A 226 -3.65 -1.27 7.45
N GLY A 227 -3.23 -0.81 6.27
CA GLY A 227 -3.29 0.61 5.92
C GLY A 227 -4.72 1.14 5.94
N TYR A 228 -5.65 0.41 5.32
CA TYR A 228 -7.04 0.83 5.25
C TYR A 228 -7.72 0.83 6.62
N ARG A 229 -7.38 -0.15 7.48
CA ARG A 229 -7.87 -0.21 8.86
C ARG A 229 -7.42 0.98 9.70
N ILE A 230 -6.20 1.49 9.53
CA ILE A 230 -5.76 2.74 10.18
C ILE A 230 -6.72 3.87 9.83
N LEU A 231 -7.06 4.03 8.55
CA LEU A 231 -7.98 5.08 8.09
C LEU A 231 -9.41 4.89 8.61
N MET A 232 -9.89 3.65 8.69
CA MET A 232 -11.18 3.33 9.31
C MET A 232 -11.23 3.72 10.79
N VAL A 233 -10.16 3.46 11.55
CA VAL A 233 -10.05 3.92 12.94
C VAL A 233 -10.07 5.45 13.02
N CYS A 234 -9.46 6.15 12.05
CA CYS A 234 -9.53 7.60 11.98
C CYS A 234 -10.95 8.10 11.72
N ILE A 235 -11.67 7.48 10.78
CA ILE A 235 -13.07 7.80 10.53
C ILE A 235 -13.91 7.59 11.80
N TYR A 236 -13.68 6.49 12.51
CA TYR A 236 -14.38 6.23 13.77
C TYR A 236 -14.13 7.33 14.81
N GLU A 237 -12.87 7.75 14.99
CA GLU A 237 -12.52 8.81 15.94
C GLU A 237 -13.09 10.19 15.55
N ARG A 238 -13.16 10.49 14.25
CA ARG A 238 -13.69 11.78 13.76
C ARG A 238 -15.21 11.86 13.79
N THR A 239 -15.90 10.73 13.67
CA THR A 239 -17.36 10.69 13.51
C THR A 239 -18.09 10.10 14.72
N ALA A 240 -17.39 9.37 15.59
CA ALA A 240 -17.94 8.52 16.64
C ALA A 240 -19.05 7.57 16.13
N SER A 241 -19.04 7.24 14.83
CA SER A 241 -20.09 6.49 14.15
C SER A 241 -19.56 5.15 13.63
N LEU A 242 -20.17 4.07 14.11
CA LEU A 242 -19.97 2.74 13.57
C LEU A 242 -20.53 2.64 12.14
N GLY A 243 -21.64 3.31 11.85
CA GLY A 243 -22.22 3.32 10.50
C GLY A 243 -21.27 3.90 9.45
N ALA A 244 -20.54 4.97 9.78
CA ALA A 244 -19.53 5.54 8.86
C ALA A 244 -18.42 4.53 8.55
N VAL A 245 -18.00 3.74 9.53
CA VAL A 245 -16.98 2.69 9.37
C VAL A 245 -17.54 1.52 8.56
N MET A 246 -18.78 1.12 8.81
CA MET A 246 -19.48 0.08 8.03
C MET A 246 -19.60 0.50 6.55
N VAL A 247 -19.96 1.75 6.26
CA VAL A 247 -19.98 2.28 4.89
C VAL A 247 -18.59 2.30 4.27
N MET A 248 -17.57 2.69 5.04
CA MET A 248 -16.19 2.69 4.55
C MET A 248 -15.69 1.28 4.20
N HIS A 249 -16.04 0.29 5.02
CA HIS A 249 -15.73 -1.10 4.74
C HIS A 249 -16.52 -1.62 3.54
N ALA A 250 -17.85 -1.43 3.53
CA ALA A 250 -18.70 -1.83 2.41
C ALA A 250 -18.19 -1.24 1.09
N SER A 251 -17.79 0.03 1.09
CA SER A 251 -17.21 0.70 -0.08
C SER A 251 -15.91 0.06 -0.55
N LEU A 252 -15.02 -0.35 0.38
CA LEU A 252 -13.82 -1.13 0.04
C LEU A 252 -14.23 -2.43 -0.65
N THR A 253 -15.07 -3.25 -0.02
CA THR A 253 -15.48 -4.57 -0.52
C THR A 253 -16.20 -4.50 -1.87
N ALA A 254 -17.08 -3.50 -2.05
CA ALA A 254 -17.77 -3.28 -3.31
C ALA A 254 -16.79 -2.92 -4.43
N SER A 255 -15.78 -2.10 -4.13
CA SER A 255 -14.78 -1.66 -5.08
C SER A 255 -13.77 -2.76 -5.41
N LEU A 256 -13.17 -3.37 -4.39
CA LEU A 256 -12.24 -4.51 -4.48
C LEU A 256 -12.57 -5.53 -3.38
N PRO A 257 -12.63 -6.83 -3.71
CA PRO A 257 -12.18 -7.48 -4.94
C PRO A 257 -13.26 -7.60 -6.04
N LEU A 258 -14.33 -6.78 -6.01
CA LEU A 258 -15.51 -6.97 -6.87
C LEU A 258 -15.57 -5.98 -8.05
N ALA A 259 -16.37 -4.92 -7.97
CA ALA A 259 -16.77 -4.12 -9.13
C ALA A 259 -15.60 -3.48 -9.91
N LEU A 260 -14.55 -3.07 -9.20
CA LEU A 260 -13.38 -2.43 -9.79
C LEU A 260 -12.16 -3.36 -9.90
N ALA A 261 -12.25 -4.65 -9.58
CA ALA A 261 -11.09 -5.53 -9.76
C ALA A 261 -10.62 -5.55 -11.22
N PRO A 262 -9.29 -5.59 -11.48
CA PRO A 262 -8.77 -5.87 -12.81
C PRO A 262 -9.41 -7.14 -13.39
N SER A 263 -9.66 -7.14 -14.70
CA SER A 263 -10.08 -8.37 -15.40
C SER A 263 -8.99 -9.46 -15.37
N ALA A 264 -7.73 -9.04 -15.27
CA ALA A 264 -6.59 -9.94 -15.17
C ALA A 264 -6.34 -10.44 -13.74
N THR A 265 -6.08 -11.73 -13.60
CA THR A 265 -5.72 -12.39 -12.33
C THR A 265 -4.20 -12.52 -12.17
N GLY A 266 -3.76 -13.17 -11.09
CA GLY A 266 -2.37 -13.49 -10.85
C GLY A 266 -1.47 -12.27 -10.63
N ILE A 267 -0.38 -12.18 -11.40
CA ILE A 267 0.64 -11.14 -11.23
C ILE A 267 0.11 -9.73 -11.50
N HIS A 268 -0.81 -9.55 -12.45
CA HIS A 268 -1.42 -8.24 -12.72
C HIS A 268 -2.24 -7.76 -11.53
N LEU A 269 -3.05 -8.65 -10.95
CA LEU A 269 -3.80 -8.33 -9.73
C LEU A 269 -2.85 -7.98 -8.58
N ALA A 270 -1.77 -8.75 -8.39
CA ALA A 270 -0.77 -8.47 -7.37
C ALA A 270 -0.09 -7.10 -7.58
N ILE A 271 0.27 -6.75 -8.82
CA ILE A 271 0.81 -5.43 -9.15
C ILE A 271 -0.18 -4.32 -8.80
N SER A 272 -1.46 -4.49 -9.10
CA SER A 272 -2.48 -3.48 -8.79
C SER A 272 -2.60 -3.22 -7.28
N TYR A 273 -2.55 -4.28 -6.46
CA TYR A 273 -2.58 -4.17 -5.01
C TYR A 273 -1.27 -3.63 -4.45
N PHE A 274 -0.13 -3.94 -5.07
CA PHE A 274 1.15 -3.36 -4.69
C PHE A 274 1.15 -1.84 -4.87
N VAL A 275 0.70 -1.36 -6.04
CA VAL A 275 0.61 0.07 -6.33
C VAL A 275 -0.42 0.76 -5.43
N LEU A 276 -1.57 0.14 -5.21
CA LEU A 276 -2.58 0.65 -4.27
C LEU A 276 -2.02 0.77 -2.85
N ALA A 277 -1.27 -0.23 -2.38
CA ALA A 277 -0.61 -0.18 -1.08
C ALA A 277 0.37 0.99 -1.00
N ILE A 278 1.21 1.22 -2.03
CA ILE A 278 2.13 2.38 -2.06
C ILE A 278 1.35 3.69 -1.90
N VAL A 279 0.28 3.89 -2.67
CA VAL A 279 -0.54 5.12 -2.60
C VAL A 279 -1.16 5.30 -1.21
N LEU A 280 -1.72 4.22 -0.66
CA LEU A 280 -2.37 4.24 0.64
C LEU A 280 -1.39 4.54 1.78
N TRP A 281 -0.26 3.83 1.82
CA TRP A 281 0.77 4.03 2.84
C TRP A 281 1.48 5.37 2.70
N ALA A 282 1.63 5.90 1.48
CA ALA A 282 2.12 7.25 1.26
C ALA A 282 1.22 8.29 1.92
N ALA A 283 -0.09 8.21 1.70
CA ALA A 283 -1.06 9.12 2.30
C ALA A 283 -1.05 9.00 3.84
N ILE A 284 -1.00 7.78 4.37
CA ILE A 284 -0.91 7.52 5.81
C ILE A 284 0.39 8.09 6.40
N ALA A 285 1.55 7.78 5.80
CA ALA A 285 2.84 8.26 6.29
C ALA A 285 2.92 9.79 6.24
N PHE A 286 2.39 10.40 5.19
CA PHE A 286 2.27 11.85 5.11
C PHE A 286 1.39 12.40 6.23
N GLY A 287 0.19 11.86 6.43
CA GLY A 287 -0.71 12.26 7.52
C GLY A 287 -0.09 12.09 8.91
N ILE A 288 0.63 11.00 9.15
CA ILE A 288 1.36 10.76 10.40
C ILE A 288 2.45 11.82 10.58
N SER A 289 3.24 12.13 9.54
CA SER A 289 4.30 13.14 9.62
C SER A 289 3.79 14.55 9.89
N LYS A 290 2.51 14.83 9.58
CA LYS A 290 1.84 16.11 9.88
C LYS A 290 1.08 16.12 11.21
N GLY A 291 1.08 15.03 11.97
CA GLY A 291 0.35 14.97 13.25
C GLY A 291 -1.16 14.74 13.11
N CYS A 292 -1.68 14.46 11.91
CA CYS A 292 -3.13 14.42 11.63
C CYS A 292 -3.89 13.32 12.39
N PHE A 293 -3.18 12.31 12.91
CA PHE A 293 -3.73 11.17 13.65
C PHE A 293 -3.47 11.22 15.16
N GLY A 294 -3.11 12.39 15.70
CA GLY A 294 -2.67 12.49 17.09
C GLY A 294 -1.37 11.72 17.33
N SER A 295 -0.51 11.65 16.31
CA SER A 295 0.72 10.88 16.32
C SER A 295 1.77 11.50 17.25
N SER A 296 2.38 10.66 18.06
CA SER A 296 3.53 11.02 18.89
C SER A 296 4.73 11.45 18.04
N MET A 297 5.66 12.20 18.63
CA MET A 297 6.92 12.57 17.97
C MET A 297 7.67 11.36 17.40
N LYS A 298 7.66 10.23 18.12
CA LYS A 298 8.27 8.98 17.66
C LYS A 298 7.59 8.46 16.39
N GLU A 299 6.26 8.41 16.37
CA GLU A 299 5.49 7.96 15.19
C GLU A 299 5.71 8.90 13.99
N GLN A 300 5.78 10.22 14.22
CA GLN A 300 6.11 11.19 13.17
C GLN A 300 7.50 10.92 12.56
N LYS A 301 8.52 10.69 13.38
CA LYS A 301 9.88 10.36 12.90
C LYS A 301 9.92 9.01 12.18
N VAL A 302 9.19 8.00 12.65
CA VAL A 302 9.07 6.70 11.96
C VAL A 302 8.41 6.87 10.59
N ALA A 303 7.35 7.65 10.48
CA ALA A 303 6.69 7.91 9.20
C ALA A 303 7.59 8.66 8.22
N CYS A 304 8.31 9.68 8.70
CA CYS A 304 9.35 10.34 7.90
C CYS A 304 10.43 9.35 7.45
N CYS A 305 10.89 8.47 8.34
CA CYS A 305 11.85 7.42 8.00
C CYS A 305 11.32 6.49 6.89
N GLY A 306 10.06 6.08 6.99
CA GLY A 306 9.41 5.23 6.00
C GLY A 306 9.33 5.90 4.62
N MET A 307 8.92 7.17 4.58
CA MET A 307 8.94 7.94 3.33
C MET A 307 10.36 8.09 2.76
N LEU A 308 11.35 8.30 3.63
CA LEU A 308 12.76 8.37 3.19
C LEU A 308 13.25 7.03 2.63
N LEU A 309 12.87 5.90 3.24
CA LEU A 309 13.21 4.55 2.79
C LEU A 309 12.69 4.25 1.38
N CYS A 310 11.59 4.90 0.94
CA CYS A 310 11.07 4.76 -0.42
C CYS A 310 12.10 5.08 -1.51
N GLY A 311 13.08 5.96 -1.25
CA GLY A 311 14.17 6.23 -2.21
C GLY A 311 15.08 5.01 -2.45
N PHE A 312 15.38 4.28 -1.37
CA PHE A 312 16.12 3.02 -1.46
C PHE A 312 15.26 1.92 -2.11
N LEU A 313 14.01 1.76 -1.69
CA LEU A 313 13.10 0.73 -2.25
C LEU A 313 12.84 0.96 -3.74
N SER A 314 12.62 2.21 -4.16
CA SER A 314 12.49 2.58 -5.57
C SER A 314 13.70 2.11 -6.38
N THR A 315 14.91 2.31 -5.85
CA THR A 315 16.15 1.87 -6.50
C THR A 315 16.23 0.35 -6.63
N VAL A 316 15.88 -0.39 -5.58
CA VAL A 316 15.85 -1.86 -5.60
C VAL A 316 14.87 -2.37 -6.67
N ILE A 317 13.65 -1.83 -6.69
CA ILE A 317 12.61 -2.25 -7.64
C ILE A 317 13.01 -1.87 -9.07
N TYR A 318 13.58 -0.68 -9.26
CA TYR A 318 14.05 -0.21 -10.57
C TYR A 318 15.12 -1.14 -11.16
N MET A 319 15.95 -1.76 -10.31
CA MET A 319 17.00 -2.70 -10.74
C MET A 319 16.48 -4.09 -11.08
N VAL A 320 15.23 -4.44 -10.73
CA VAL A 320 14.66 -5.77 -11.03
C VAL A 320 14.68 -6.07 -12.54
N PRO A 321 14.13 -5.22 -13.44
CA PRO A 321 14.25 -5.45 -14.89
C PRO A 321 15.69 -5.39 -15.42
N VAL A 322 16.59 -4.73 -14.70
CA VAL A 322 18.00 -4.57 -15.09
C VAL A 322 18.80 -5.85 -14.84
N VAL A 323 18.51 -6.54 -13.73
CA VAL A 323 19.31 -7.66 -13.20
C VAL A 323 18.63 -9.02 -13.40
N VAL A 324 17.31 -9.10 -13.29
CA VAL A 324 16.58 -10.36 -13.47
C VAL A 324 16.61 -10.72 -14.97
N PRO A 325 16.92 -11.98 -15.32
CA PRO A 325 16.77 -12.44 -16.70
C PRO A 325 15.35 -12.11 -17.15
N VAL A 326 15.21 -11.51 -18.33
CA VAL A 326 13.89 -11.40 -18.94
C VAL A 326 13.43 -12.81 -19.27
N THR A 327 12.77 -13.45 -18.31
CA THR A 327 12.27 -14.83 -18.43
C THR A 327 11.23 -14.82 -19.54
N GLY A 328 11.62 -15.27 -20.73
CA GLY A 328 10.78 -15.27 -21.92
C GLY A 328 11.42 -14.62 -23.15
N TRP A 329 12.35 -13.66 -22.98
CA TRP A 329 13.01 -13.01 -24.13
C TRP A 329 14.41 -13.58 -24.35
N LYS A 330 14.47 -14.79 -24.93
CA LYS A 330 15.73 -15.51 -25.18
C LYS A 330 16.74 -14.75 -26.06
N SER A 331 16.28 -13.86 -26.92
CA SER A 331 17.12 -13.03 -27.81
C SER A 331 17.52 -11.67 -27.22
N TYR A 332 17.24 -11.42 -25.95
CA TYR A 332 17.60 -10.15 -25.29
C TYR A 332 19.08 -10.12 -24.90
N GLY A 333 19.86 -9.24 -25.53
CA GLY A 333 21.26 -8.99 -25.16
C GLY A 333 21.43 -7.69 -24.37
N ARG A 334 21.96 -7.80 -23.15
CA ARG A 334 22.12 -6.65 -22.22
C ARG A 334 23.10 -5.57 -22.70
N THR A 335 24.06 -5.93 -23.55
CA THR A 335 25.13 -5.03 -24.01
C THR A 335 24.67 -4.13 -25.15
N TRP A 336 23.81 -4.65 -26.02
CA TRP A 336 23.39 -3.98 -27.24
C TRP A 336 21.91 -3.59 -27.26
N ARG A 337 21.09 -3.98 -26.27
CA ARG A 337 19.73 -3.48 -26.04
C ARG A 337 19.61 -2.56 -24.83
N THR A 338 18.80 -1.53 -24.99
CA THR A 338 18.52 -0.55 -23.95
C THR A 338 17.56 -1.11 -22.88
N ILE A 339 17.60 -0.55 -21.67
CA ILE A 339 16.57 -0.66 -20.64
C ILE A 339 15.26 -0.08 -21.19
N SER A 340 15.31 1.02 -21.94
CA SER A 340 14.11 1.63 -22.53
C SER A 340 13.35 0.67 -23.46
N GLU A 341 14.05 -0.22 -24.17
CA GLU A 341 13.44 -1.29 -24.98
C GLU A 341 12.65 -2.32 -24.14
N LEU A 342 12.90 -2.45 -22.83
CA LEU A 342 12.12 -3.34 -21.96
C LEU A 342 10.69 -2.85 -21.73
N ASN A 343 10.46 -1.54 -21.84
CA ASN A 343 9.14 -0.93 -21.73
C ASN A 343 8.57 -0.53 -23.10
N ALA A 344 9.19 -0.94 -24.21
CA ALA A 344 8.70 -0.63 -25.55
C ALA A 344 7.29 -1.18 -25.79
N LEU A 345 6.53 -0.55 -26.70
CA LEU A 345 5.15 -0.95 -27.03
C LEU A 345 5.03 -2.43 -27.42
N ASP A 346 5.96 -2.91 -28.23
CA ASP A 346 5.94 -4.28 -28.77
C ASP A 346 6.80 -5.25 -27.94
N SER A 347 7.22 -4.84 -26.75
CA SER A 347 8.06 -5.65 -25.88
C SER A 347 7.24 -6.68 -25.10
N LEU A 348 7.73 -7.93 -25.09
CA LEU A 348 7.18 -9.03 -24.28
C LEU A 348 7.22 -8.74 -22.77
N THR A 349 8.05 -7.79 -22.33
CA THR A 349 8.19 -7.46 -20.90
C THR A 349 7.38 -6.29 -20.42
N ARG A 350 6.73 -5.55 -21.33
CA ARG A 350 6.04 -4.30 -21.01
C ARG A 350 5.00 -4.48 -19.90
N ALA A 351 4.22 -5.55 -19.97
CA ALA A 351 3.18 -5.89 -19.00
C ALA A 351 3.69 -5.94 -17.55
N LEU A 352 4.96 -6.31 -17.35
CA LEU A 352 5.61 -6.34 -16.04
C LEU A 352 6.42 -5.07 -15.76
N VAL A 353 7.23 -4.62 -16.74
CA VAL A 353 8.20 -3.54 -16.54
C VAL A 353 7.54 -2.17 -16.41
N GLY A 354 6.51 -1.91 -17.22
CA GLY A 354 5.79 -0.64 -17.19
C GLY A 354 5.17 -0.34 -15.83
N PRO A 355 4.39 -1.26 -15.23
CA PRO A 355 3.84 -1.07 -13.89
C PRO A 355 4.91 -0.94 -12.79
N LEU A 356 6.03 -1.68 -12.90
CA LEU A 356 7.15 -1.53 -11.97
C LEU A 356 7.78 -0.14 -12.04
N PHE A 357 7.91 0.44 -13.24
CA PHE A 357 8.38 1.81 -13.41
C PHE A 357 7.41 2.84 -12.83
N VAL A 358 6.10 2.64 -12.99
CA VAL A 358 5.08 3.47 -12.31
C VAL A 358 5.25 3.37 -10.78
N ALA A 359 5.43 2.17 -10.25
CA ALA A 359 5.66 1.97 -8.81
C ALA A 359 6.95 2.66 -8.32
N CYS A 360 8.04 2.59 -9.09
CA CYS A 360 9.29 3.29 -8.79
C CYS A 360 9.09 4.81 -8.76
N SER A 361 8.40 5.37 -9.75
CA SER A 361 8.10 6.80 -9.79
C SER A 361 7.28 7.25 -8.59
N LEU A 362 6.26 6.48 -8.20
CA LEU A 362 5.49 6.76 -6.99
C LEU A 362 6.37 6.73 -5.73
N LEU A 363 7.20 5.70 -5.56
CA LEU A 363 8.11 5.60 -4.41
C LEU A 363 9.12 6.76 -4.36
N THR A 364 9.64 7.19 -5.51
CA THR A 364 10.53 8.36 -5.58
C THR A 364 9.79 9.66 -5.29
N ILE A 365 8.51 9.78 -5.66
CA ILE A 365 7.67 10.93 -5.26
C ILE A 365 7.48 10.95 -3.74
N VAL A 366 7.16 9.79 -3.13
CA VAL A 366 7.04 9.66 -1.68
C VAL A 366 8.35 10.01 -0.98
N PHE A 367 9.47 9.58 -1.56
CA PHE A 367 10.81 9.96 -1.09
C PHE A 367 11.01 11.48 -1.12
N GLY A 368 10.69 12.16 -2.23
CA GLY A 368 10.76 13.61 -2.34
C GLY A 368 9.90 14.34 -1.30
N ILE A 369 8.67 13.87 -1.07
CA ILE A 369 7.78 14.39 -0.02
C ILE A 369 8.38 14.17 1.38
N GLY A 370 9.01 13.01 1.61
CA GLY A 370 9.75 12.70 2.82
C GLY A 370 10.88 13.69 3.08
N ILE A 371 11.71 13.98 2.06
CA ILE A 371 12.78 14.98 2.15
C ILE A 371 12.21 16.35 2.54
N ILE A 372 11.14 16.80 1.89
CA ILE A 372 10.49 18.08 2.20
C ILE A 372 10.01 18.11 3.66
N SER A 373 9.45 16.99 4.13
CA SER A 373 8.93 16.85 5.49
C SER A 373 10.02 16.86 6.55
N THR A 374 11.24 16.44 6.22
CA THR A 374 12.38 16.41 7.14
C THR A 374 13.37 17.56 6.97
N ALA A 375 13.34 18.29 5.84
CA ALA A 375 14.35 19.28 5.50
C ALA A 375 14.39 20.49 6.44
N GLY A 376 13.29 20.79 7.16
CA GLY A 376 13.22 21.99 7.99
C GLY A 376 13.54 23.25 7.17
N GLY A 377 14.51 24.05 7.62
CA GLY A 377 15.02 25.24 6.91
C GLY A 377 16.12 24.96 5.86
N ASN A 378 16.51 23.70 5.62
CA ASN A 378 17.60 23.37 4.70
C ASN A 378 17.15 23.54 3.23
N LEU A 379 17.44 24.71 2.66
CA LEU A 379 17.11 25.06 1.27
C LEU A 379 17.72 24.11 0.23
N PRO A 380 19.01 23.69 0.33
CA PRO A 380 19.56 22.64 -0.52
C PRO A 380 18.72 21.36 -0.59
N LEU A 381 18.29 20.82 0.54
CA LEU A 381 17.47 19.59 0.56
C LEU A 381 16.09 19.80 -0.08
N ARG A 382 15.45 20.96 0.15
CA ARG A 382 14.18 21.29 -0.51
C ARG A 382 14.33 21.38 -2.03
N ARG A 383 15.40 22.01 -2.53
CA ARG A 383 15.70 22.07 -3.96
C ARG A 383 15.99 20.68 -4.54
N ALA A 384 16.71 19.84 -3.79
CA ALA A 384 16.97 18.47 -4.19
C ALA A 384 15.67 17.67 -4.36
N ALA A 385 14.74 17.83 -3.40
CA ALA A 385 13.41 17.22 -3.47
C ALA A 385 12.58 17.72 -4.66
N ILE A 386 12.62 19.02 -4.97
CA ILE A 386 11.95 19.58 -6.15
C ILE A 386 12.51 18.96 -7.45
N GLY A 387 13.83 18.78 -7.54
CA GLY A 387 14.46 18.08 -8.65
C GLY A 387 13.99 16.63 -8.79
N LEU A 388 13.94 15.88 -7.68
CA LEU A 388 13.42 14.51 -7.64
C LEU A 388 11.97 14.45 -8.14
N LEU A 389 11.09 15.31 -7.60
CA LEU A 389 9.68 15.36 -7.96
C LEU A 389 9.49 15.73 -9.44
N GLY A 390 10.18 16.76 -9.91
CA GLY A 390 10.11 17.20 -11.31
C GLY A 390 10.57 16.11 -12.28
N LYS A 391 11.66 15.40 -11.95
CA LYS A 391 12.13 14.26 -12.74
C LYS A 391 11.06 13.17 -12.83
N GLU A 392 10.39 12.83 -11.73
CA GLU A 392 9.40 11.74 -11.75
C GLU A 392 8.09 12.12 -12.43
N VAL A 393 7.70 13.40 -12.40
CA VAL A 393 6.60 13.91 -13.24
C VAL A 393 6.92 13.67 -14.72
N VAL A 394 8.11 14.08 -15.17
CA VAL A 394 8.56 13.84 -16.55
C VAL A 394 8.68 12.33 -16.84
N GLY A 395 9.28 11.56 -15.93
CA GLY A 395 9.45 10.11 -16.07
C GLY A 395 8.15 9.34 -16.18
N THR A 396 7.12 9.75 -15.43
CA THR A 396 5.76 9.17 -15.52
C THR A 396 5.15 9.47 -16.90
N VAL A 397 5.28 10.71 -17.38
CA VAL A 397 4.81 11.08 -18.73
C VAL A 397 5.50 10.24 -19.81
N VAL A 398 6.83 10.07 -19.72
CA VAL A 398 7.59 9.21 -20.65
C VAL A 398 7.11 7.77 -20.60
N THR A 399 6.94 7.22 -19.39
CA THR A 399 6.54 5.82 -19.17
C THR A 399 5.14 5.53 -19.71
N LEU A 400 4.20 6.48 -19.60
CA LEU A 400 2.80 6.28 -19.96
C LEU A 400 2.49 6.69 -21.41
N PHE A 401 3.07 7.78 -21.91
CA PHE A 401 2.59 8.44 -23.12
C PHE A 401 3.62 8.63 -24.23
N SER A 402 4.92 8.43 -23.95
CA SER A 402 5.99 8.66 -24.93
C SER A 402 6.89 7.46 -25.03
N LEU A 403 6.28 6.37 -25.48
CA LEU A 403 6.90 5.05 -25.59
C LEU A 403 7.63 4.91 -26.92
N MET A 404 8.67 4.09 -26.93
CA MET A 404 9.36 3.69 -28.15
C MET A 404 8.83 2.36 -28.69
N HIS A 405 8.95 2.15 -30.01
CA HIS A 405 8.84 0.81 -30.60
C HIS A 405 10.17 0.09 -30.54
N LEU A 406 10.12 -1.24 -30.69
CA LEU A 406 11.33 -2.02 -30.97
C LEU A 406 11.90 -1.65 -32.34
N ARG A 407 13.21 -1.90 -32.51
CA ARG A 407 13.93 -1.65 -33.77
C ARG A 407 13.22 -2.33 -34.95
N ALA A 408 13.31 -1.71 -36.13
CA ALA A 408 12.68 -2.14 -37.39
C ALA A 408 11.14 -2.01 -37.53
N VAL A 409 10.44 -1.44 -36.54
CA VAL A 409 9.02 -1.05 -36.70
C VAL A 409 8.93 0.40 -37.23
N LYS A 410 8.08 0.64 -38.24
CA LYS A 410 7.88 1.97 -38.85
C LYS A 410 7.31 2.94 -37.80
N THR A 411 7.96 4.10 -37.62
CA THR A 411 7.64 5.05 -36.54
C THR A 411 6.30 5.75 -36.74
N SER A 412 5.45 5.74 -35.71
CA SER A 412 4.29 6.64 -35.55
C SER A 412 4.70 7.96 -34.88
N SER A 413 3.87 9.01 -34.96
CA SER A 413 4.14 10.35 -34.40
C SER A 413 4.25 10.39 -32.86
N THR A 414 3.68 9.40 -32.15
CA THR A 414 3.81 9.23 -30.70
C THR A 414 5.20 8.76 -30.25
N VAL A 415 6.00 8.20 -31.17
CA VAL A 415 7.32 7.60 -30.91
C VAL A 415 8.43 8.66 -30.93
N THR A 416 8.18 9.79 -31.60
CA THR A 416 9.17 10.86 -31.83
C THR A 416 9.54 11.63 -30.55
N LEU A 417 8.72 11.56 -29.50
CA LEU A 417 8.90 12.37 -28.28
C LEU A 417 9.69 11.67 -27.16
N HIS A 418 9.93 10.36 -27.24
CA HIS A 418 10.64 9.61 -26.18
C HIS A 418 12.01 10.21 -25.85
N GLY A 419 12.87 10.36 -26.86
CA GLY A 419 14.20 10.97 -26.72
C GLY A 419 14.14 12.40 -26.15
N PRO A 420 13.42 13.34 -26.79
CA PRO A 420 13.28 14.71 -26.28
C PRO A 420 12.78 14.81 -24.84
N LEU A 421 11.76 14.03 -24.45
CA LEU A 421 11.22 14.07 -23.09
C LEU A 421 12.17 13.46 -22.05
N THR A 422 12.92 12.41 -22.41
CA THR A 422 13.97 11.89 -21.51
C THR A 422 15.06 12.93 -21.25
N LEU A 423 15.40 13.75 -22.27
CA LEU A 423 16.35 14.86 -22.12
C LEU A 423 15.81 15.98 -21.20
N VAL A 424 14.50 16.27 -21.26
CA VAL A 424 13.85 17.23 -20.33
C VAL A 424 13.94 16.80 -18.87
N GLY A 425 14.05 15.49 -18.59
CA GLY A 425 14.29 14.98 -17.23
C GLY A 425 15.68 15.30 -16.68
N PHE A 426 16.66 15.55 -17.55
CA PHE A 426 18.07 15.71 -17.16
C PHE A 426 18.36 16.95 -16.31
N PRO A 427 17.85 18.16 -16.63
CA PRO A 427 17.97 19.33 -15.76
C PRO A 427 17.43 19.09 -14.34
N PHE A 428 16.34 18.34 -14.19
CA PHE A 428 15.79 17.99 -12.88
C PHE A 428 16.72 17.07 -12.09
N ILE A 429 17.38 16.12 -12.76
CA ILE A 429 18.42 15.27 -12.15
C ILE A 429 19.60 16.13 -11.69
N LEU A 430 20.08 17.05 -12.53
CA LEU A 430 21.18 17.95 -12.16
C LEU A 430 20.81 18.84 -10.96
N LEU A 431 19.58 19.35 -10.92
CA LEU A 431 19.07 20.09 -9.77
C LEU A 431 19.04 19.21 -8.52
N ALA A 432 18.54 17.98 -8.62
CA ALA A 432 18.46 17.03 -7.52
C ALA A 432 19.85 16.74 -6.94
N VAL A 433 20.75 16.28 -7.79
CA VAL A 433 22.10 15.84 -7.41
C VAL A 433 22.97 17.01 -6.98
N GLY A 434 22.94 18.12 -7.72
CA GLY A 434 23.71 19.32 -7.41
C GLY A 434 23.27 19.98 -6.11
N ALA A 435 21.96 20.14 -5.88
CA ALA A 435 21.46 20.69 -4.62
C ALA A 435 21.73 19.72 -3.46
N GLY A 436 21.54 18.41 -3.65
CA GLY A 436 21.84 17.41 -2.63
C GLY A 436 23.32 17.37 -2.25
N ALA A 437 24.24 17.55 -3.21
CA ALA A 437 25.67 17.67 -2.93
C ALA A 437 25.95 18.79 -1.91
N SER A 438 25.30 19.94 -2.06
CA SER A 438 25.51 21.09 -1.18
C SER A 438 24.95 20.91 0.23
N ALA A 439 24.07 19.92 0.46
CA ALA A 439 23.44 19.66 1.75
C ALA A 439 24.34 18.92 2.76
N PHE A 440 25.42 18.27 2.31
CA PHE A 440 26.28 17.42 3.12
C PHE A 440 27.78 17.77 2.98
N GLY A 441 28.64 17.02 3.66
CA GLY A 441 30.09 17.17 3.66
C GLY A 441 30.78 16.77 2.34
N ILE A 442 32.11 16.93 2.31
CA ILE A 442 32.92 16.77 1.08
C ILE A 442 32.80 15.40 0.42
N THR A 443 32.72 14.32 1.19
CA THR A 443 32.60 12.95 0.65
C THR A 443 31.33 12.78 -0.19
N PHE A 444 30.19 13.27 0.31
CA PHE A 444 28.92 13.20 -0.42
C PHE A 444 28.92 14.14 -1.63
N ARG A 445 29.62 15.28 -1.55
CA ARG A 445 29.81 16.19 -2.70
C ARG A 445 30.59 15.52 -3.82
N VAL A 446 31.74 14.93 -3.51
CA VAL A 446 32.56 14.21 -4.51
C VAL A 446 31.76 13.06 -5.12
N TYR A 447 31.07 12.27 -4.29
CA TYR A 447 30.18 11.21 -4.79
C TYR A 447 29.12 11.74 -5.75
N SER A 448 28.46 12.85 -5.42
CA SER A 448 27.43 13.47 -6.26
C SER A 448 28.01 14.00 -7.59
N LEU A 449 29.23 14.56 -7.58
CA LEU A 449 29.91 15.00 -8.79
C LEU A 449 30.30 13.82 -9.68
N VAL A 450 30.78 12.72 -9.10
CA VAL A 450 31.05 11.46 -9.83
C VAL A 450 29.76 10.91 -10.44
N THR A 451 28.64 10.94 -9.71
CA THR A 451 27.32 10.57 -10.25
C THR A 451 26.95 11.41 -11.46
N ILE A 452 27.09 12.74 -11.40
CA ILE A 452 26.82 13.63 -12.55
C ILE A 452 27.73 13.27 -13.74
N ALA A 453 29.02 13.02 -13.49
CA ALA A 453 29.96 12.66 -14.54
C ALA A 453 29.60 11.33 -15.22
N LEU A 454 29.31 10.28 -14.44
CA LEU A 454 28.89 8.97 -14.97
C LEU A 454 27.57 9.04 -15.74
N LEU A 455 26.59 9.75 -15.19
CA LEU A 455 25.28 9.96 -15.81
C LEU A 455 25.41 10.70 -17.15
N SER A 456 26.19 11.80 -17.17
CA SER A 456 26.43 12.60 -18.38
C SER A 456 27.22 11.82 -19.41
N PHE A 457 28.29 11.13 -19.01
CA PHE A 457 29.14 10.35 -19.91
C PHE A 457 28.36 9.19 -20.57
N GLY A 458 27.67 8.37 -19.76
CA GLY A 458 26.85 7.27 -20.29
C GLY A 458 25.69 7.76 -21.16
N GLY A 459 25.06 8.88 -20.77
CA GLY A 459 23.98 9.51 -21.52
C GLY A 459 24.45 10.04 -22.88
N CYS A 460 25.60 10.71 -22.94
CA CYS A 460 26.19 11.17 -24.18
C CYS A 460 26.55 10.01 -25.12
N LEU A 461 27.16 8.94 -24.60
CA LEU A 461 27.49 7.76 -25.41
C LEU A 461 26.22 7.10 -25.98
N ALA A 462 25.17 6.96 -25.16
CA ALA A 462 23.90 6.42 -25.62
C ALA A 462 23.24 7.33 -26.68
N ALA A 463 23.27 8.64 -26.48
CA ALA A 463 22.76 9.62 -27.44
C ALA A 463 23.49 9.53 -28.79
N MET A 464 24.82 9.42 -28.79
CA MET A 464 25.63 9.27 -30.01
C MET A 464 25.33 7.98 -30.79
N ASP A 465 24.88 6.91 -30.11
CA ASP A 465 24.50 5.65 -30.75
C ASP A 465 23.02 5.62 -31.20
N THR A 466 22.20 6.60 -30.81
CA THR A 466 20.78 6.68 -31.21
C THR A 466 20.55 6.67 -32.73
N PRO A 467 21.34 7.38 -33.57
CA PRO A 467 21.19 7.30 -35.02
C PRO A 467 21.42 5.89 -35.58
N LYS A 468 22.30 5.10 -34.95
CA LYS A 468 22.54 3.70 -35.34
C LYS A 468 21.34 2.81 -35.03
N LEU A 469 20.61 3.09 -33.95
CA LEU A 469 19.34 2.43 -33.63
C LEU A 469 18.30 2.69 -34.71
N ALA A 470 18.15 3.94 -35.14
CA ALA A 470 17.19 4.33 -36.18
C ALA A 470 17.51 3.68 -37.53
N ALA A 471 18.80 3.51 -37.84
CA ALA A 471 19.27 2.83 -39.05
C ALA A 471 19.28 1.29 -38.94
N ASN A 472 18.88 0.72 -37.79
CA ASN A 472 18.96 -0.71 -37.48
C ASN A 472 20.38 -1.32 -37.67
N ILE A 473 21.41 -0.53 -37.39
CA ILE A 473 22.82 -0.94 -37.46
C ILE A 473 23.29 -1.39 -36.07
N SER A 474 24.27 -2.31 -36.01
CA SER A 474 24.81 -2.83 -34.74
C SER A 474 25.38 -1.72 -33.86
N ALA A 475 24.72 -1.45 -32.73
CA ALA A 475 25.23 -0.63 -31.64
C ALA A 475 25.61 -1.52 -30.46
N SER A 476 26.83 -2.07 -30.48
CA SER A 476 27.25 -3.18 -29.61
C SER A 476 27.31 -2.83 -28.11
N TRP A 477 27.34 -1.53 -27.77
CA TRP A 477 27.56 -1.04 -26.40
C TRP A 477 26.48 -0.09 -25.87
N ILE A 478 25.47 0.25 -26.67
CA ILE A 478 24.44 1.22 -26.27
C ILE A 478 23.68 0.78 -25.01
N GLY A 479 23.45 -0.52 -24.84
CA GLY A 479 22.80 -1.07 -23.66
C GLY A 479 23.64 -0.90 -22.40
N VAL A 480 24.97 -0.96 -22.50
CA VAL A 480 25.87 -0.69 -21.38
C VAL A 480 25.89 0.80 -21.05
N SER A 481 26.03 1.66 -22.05
CA SER A 481 26.07 3.12 -21.88
C SER A 481 24.81 3.65 -21.17
N GLU A 482 23.64 3.20 -21.62
CA GLU A 482 22.38 3.59 -21.00
C GLU A 482 22.24 3.00 -19.58
N ARG A 483 22.62 1.74 -19.34
CA ARG A 483 22.63 1.15 -17.98
C ARG A 483 23.51 1.94 -17.02
N VAL A 484 24.71 2.35 -17.44
CA VAL A 484 25.61 3.18 -16.62
C VAL A 484 24.94 4.51 -16.27
N SER A 485 24.34 5.17 -17.25
CA SER A 485 23.64 6.45 -17.04
C SER A 485 22.44 6.28 -16.11
N VAL A 486 21.58 5.32 -16.42
CA VAL A 486 20.33 5.05 -15.72
C VAL A 486 20.55 4.52 -14.31
N ALA A 487 21.64 3.78 -14.05
CA ALA A 487 21.93 3.27 -12.71
C ALA A 487 22.52 4.33 -11.76
N ALA A 488 23.24 5.32 -12.29
CA ALA A 488 23.93 6.31 -11.48
C ALA A 488 22.97 7.13 -10.59
N TYR A 489 21.85 7.59 -11.15
CA TYR A 489 20.89 8.44 -10.43
C TYR A 489 20.10 7.70 -9.33
N PRO A 490 19.48 6.53 -9.58
CA PRO A 490 18.81 5.75 -8.53
C PRO A 490 19.78 5.36 -7.40
N LEU A 491 21.01 4.93 -7.73
CA LEU A 491 22.02 4.64 -6.70
C LEU A 491 22.30 5.87 -5.83
N TRP A 492 22.42 7.05 -6.44
CA TRP A 492 22.57 8.29 -5.68
C TRP A 492 21.37 8.59 -4.78
N ALA A 493 20.14 8.38 -5.27
CA ALA A 493 18.92 8.54 -4.47
C ALA A 493 18.86 7.55 -3.29
N ALA A 494 19.32 6.31 -3.48
CA ALA A 494 19.44 5.31 -2.41
C ALA A 494 20.46 5.72 -1.34
N VAL A 495 21.64 6.23 -1.73
CA VAL A 495 22.65 6.73 -0.79
C VAL A 495 22.15 7.98 -0.04
N LEU A 496 21.46 8.90 -0.73
CA LEU A 496 20.82 10.05 -0.11
C LEU A 496 19.77 9.61 0.91
N SER A 497 18.92 8.65 0.57
CA SER A 497 17.91 8.05 1.45
C SER A 497 18.52 7.53 2.75
N VAL A 498 19.56 6.69 2.66
CA VAL A 498 20.26 6.14 3.83
C VAL A 498 20.91 7.24 4.68
N THR A 499 21.52 8.24 4.04
CA THR A 499 22.18 9.36 4.72
C THR A 499 21.16 10.18 5.52
N LEU A 500 20.03 10.53 4.92
CA LEU A 500 18.96 11.29 5.58
C LEU A 500 18.34 10.52 6.76
N MET A 501 18.09 9.22 6.60
CA MET A 501 17.57 8.39 7.70
C MET A 501 18.56 8.35 8.88
N ARG A 502 19.86 8.21 8.60
CA ARG A 502 20.91 8.19 9.63
C ARG A 502 20.98 9.51 10.40
N ASP A 503 20.97 10.63 9.69
CA ASP A 503 21.07 11.96 10.31
C ASP A 503 19.80 12.30 11.12
N MET A 504 18.62 11.94 10.62
CA MET A 504 17.36 12.12 11.33
C MET A 504 17.35 11.36 12.67
N TRP A 505 17.78 10.09 12.68
CA TRP A 505 17.80 9.29 13.91
C TRP A 505 18.89 9.74 14.90
N ARG A 506 20.04 10.20 14.40
CA ARG A 506 21.06 10.84 15.24
C ARG A 506 20.55 12.09 15.94
N GLY A 507 19.85 12.96 15.19
CA GLY A 507 19.21 14.15 15.75
C GLY A 507 18.21 13.79 16.84
N TYR A 508 17.33 12.81 16.58
CA TYR A 508 16.34 12.36 17.57
C TYR A 508 16.99 11.78 18.85
N ALA A 509 18.05 10.98 18.72
CA ALA A 509 18.78 10.46 19.87
C ALA A 509 19.43 11.58 20.71
N SER A 510 19.93 12.64 20.07
CA SER A 510 20.50 13.80 20.76
C SER A 510 19.44 14.61 21.52
N GLU A 511 18.23 14.78 20.95
CA GLU A 511 17.09 15.45 21.59
C GLU A 511 16.59 14.69 22.83
N LEU A 512 16.58 13.35 22.78
CA LEU A 512 16.26 12.52 23.95
C LEU A 512 17.34 12.58 25.04
N GLY A 513 18.62 12.63 24.63
CA GLY A 513 19.74 12.77 25.55
C GLY A 513 19.71 14.10 26.30
N SER A 514 19.49 15.22 25.59
CA SER A 514 19.45 16.56 26.18
C SER A 514 18.29 16.76 27.15
N THR A 515 17.11 16.23 26.83
CA THR A 515 15.93 16.26 27.72
C THR A 515 16.12 15.42 28.98
N SER A 516 16.81 14.27 28.89
CA SER A 516 17.16 13.46 30.07
C SER A 516 18.17 14.14 31.00
N THR A 517 19.04 15.00 30.47
CA THR A 517 20.00 15.79 31.26
C THR A 517 19.41 17.05 31.88
N MET A 518 18.38 17.67 31.29
CA MET A 518 17.65 18.77 31.94
C MET A 518 16.84 18.27 33.15
N SER A 519 16.20 17.11 33.05
CA SER A 519 15.48 16.49 34.18
C SER A 519 16.37 16.15 35.40
N LYS A 520 17.70 16.10 35.25
CA LYS A 520 18.65 15.84 36.34
C LYS A 520 19.31 17.09 36.92
N ARG A 521 19.15 18.26 36.30
CA ARG A 521 19.65 19.54 36.84
C ARG A 521 18.55 20.39 37.50
N ASP A 522 17.29 20.06 37.23
CA ASP A 522 16.11 20.71 37.82
C ASP A 522 15.45 19.87 38.96
N LEU A 523 16.18 18.88 39.48
CA LEU A 523 15.95 18.17 40.75
C LEU A 523 17.19 18.36 41.62
#